data_AF-A0A7K9CLF3-F1
#
_entry.id   AF-A0A7K9CLF3-F1
#
_cell.length_a   1.000
_cell.length_b   1.000
_cell.length_c   1.000
_cell.angle_alpha   90.00
_cell.angle_beta   90.00
_cell.angle_gamma   90.00
#
_symmetry.space_group_name_H-M   'P 1'
#
loop_
_entity.id
_entity.type
_entity.pdbx_description
1 polymer ?
#
loop_
_entity_poly.entity_id
_entity_poly.type
_entity_poly.pdbx_seq_one_letter_code
_entity_poly.pdbx_strand_id
1 'polypeptide(L)'
;MAPAAPLAVLTLVALLAPGLGVALPGCDYPAHLWCSSREIAVACQAESHCANLSSPAAPPVELTLFYESLCPACRWFLVQQLFTTWLLLPAEALSITLVPYGNAEERNVSGKWQFQCQHGPEECLGNMIETCLMHEAKNFSAYFPVIFCLESGSSVTKNLDAVRPPSPSQGDVSLTSLRAPEPSSRPCFSPRQCLQVYAPQLDGGRIAACVQGDAGAALMHRNAQLTQALDPPHQYVPWVVING
;
A
#
# COMPACT_ATOMS: atom_id res chain seq x y z
N MET A 1 30.79 -65.70 10.04
CA MET A 1 32.14 -65.13 10.24
C MET A 1 32.18 -63.74 9.62
N ALA A 2 32.13 -62.72 10.47
CA ALA A 2 32.63 -61.35 10.25
C ALA A 2 32.64 -60.69 11.65
N PRO A 3 33.66 -59.88 12.00
CA PRO A 3 34.10 -59.74 13.39
C PRO A 3 33.35 -58.65 14.17
N ALA A 4 33.33 -58.83 15.49
CA ALA A 4 32.90 -57.86 16.48
C ALA A 4 33.86 -56.65 16.51
N ALA A 5 33.31 -55.44 16.52
CA ALA A 5 34.04 -54.21 16.80
C ALA A 5 34.00 -53.89 18.32
N PRO A 6 35.08 -53.36 18.91
CA PRO A 6 35.18 -53.17 20.35
C PRO A 6 34.44 -51.92 20.81
N LEU A 7 33.82 -52.02 21.99
CA LEU A 7 33.30 -50.90 22.78
C LEU A 7 34.44 -49.93 23.12
N ALA A 8 34.47 -48.77 22.47
CA ALA A 8 35.30 -47.64 22.88
C ALA A 8 34.51 -46.78 23.88
N VAL A 9 35.08 -46.66 25.07
CA VAL A 9 34.58 -45.94 26.25
C VAL A 9 34.35 -44.46 25.93
N LEU A 10 33.14 -43.97 26.21
CA LEU A 10 32.83 -42.54 26.29
C LEU A 10 33.64 -41.92 27.43
N THR A 11 34.65 -41.11 27.12
CA THR A 11 35.19 -40.14 28.07
C THR A 11 34.45 -38.81 27.91
N LEU A 12 33.44 -38.61 28.77
CA LEU A 12 32.79 -37.33 28.98
C LEU A 12 33.79 -36.38 29.67
N VAL A 13 34.56 -35.63 28.89
CA VAL A 13 35.31 -34.49 29.42
C VAL A 13 34.35 -33.32 29.55
N ALA A 14 33.62 -33.27 30.66
CA ALA A 14 32.96 -32.07 31.11
C ALA A 14 34.04 -31.06 31.54
N LEU A 15 34.52 -30.27 30.59
CA LEU A 15 35.26 -29.05 30.89
C LEU A 15 34.28 -28.08 31.54
N LEU A 16 34.27 -28.10 32.88
CA LEU A 16 33.88 -26.96 33.70
C LEU A 16 34.85 -25.82 33.38
N ALA A 17 34.57 -25.06 32.32
CA ALA A 17 35.10 -23.72 32.21
C ALA A 17 34.38 -22.89 33.29
N PRO A 18 35.09 -22.32 34.28
CA PRO A 18 34.51 -21.23 35.06
C PRO A 18 34.19 -20.14 34.05
N GLY A 19 32.93 -19.70 34.03
CA GLY A 19 32.42 -18.78 33.03
C GLY A 19 33.41 -17.64 32.77
N LEU A 20 33.97 -17.62 31.55
CA LEU A 20 34.25 -16.35 30.92
C LEU A 20 32.89 -15.74 30.63
N GLY A 21 32.33 -15.09 31.65
CA GLY A 21 31.36 -14.03 31.42
C GLY A 21 32.09 -13.00 30.57
N VAL A 22 31.88 -13.06 29.27
CA VAL A 22 32.14 -11.91 28.42
C VAL A 22 31.33 -10.80 29.06
N ALA A 23 32.01 -9.83 29.68
CA ALA A 23 31.35 -8.62 30.16
C ALA A 23 30.74 -7.99 28.91
N LEU A 24 29.44 -8.23 28.71
CA LEU A 24 28.67 -7.56 27.68
C LEU A 24 28.79 -6.05 27.97
N PRO A 25 28.91 -5.21 26.92
CA PRO A 25 28.91 -3.77 27.11
C PRO A 25 27.70 -3.41 27.98
N GLY A 26 27.92 -2.58 29.01
CA GLY A 26 26.84 -2.08 29.85
C GLY A 26 25.73 -1.51 28.97
N CYS A 27 24.49 -1.72 29.37
CA CYS A 27 23.36 -1.19 28.63
C CYS A 27 23.43 0.35 28.59
N ASP A 28 23.63 0.90 27.40
CA ASP A 28 23.67 2.36 27.16
C ASP A 28 22.28 3.02 27.24
N TYR A 29 21.21 2.22 27.40
CA TYR A 29 19.87 2.73 27.58
C TYR A 29 19.58 3.06 29.06
N PRO A 30 18.98 4.23 29.36
CA PRO A 30 18.43 4.53 30.68
C PRO A 30 17.44 3.45 31.17
N ALA A 31 17.45 3.14 32.47
CA ALA A 31 16.62 2.08 33.07
C ALA A 31 15.12 2.19 32.77
N HIS A 32 14.59 3.41 32.58
CA HIS A 32 13.18 3.62 32.24
C HIS A 32 12.81 3.17 30.82
N LEU A 33 13.79 2.97 29.92
CA LEU A 33 13.59 2.48 28.56
C LEU A 33 13.77 0.96 28.44
N TRP A 34 14.21 0.27 29.50
CA TRP A 34 14.54 -1.16 29.41
C TRP A 34 13.37 -2.04 28.98
N CYS A 35 12.13 -1.61 29.25
CA CYS A 35 10.91 -2.33 28.83
C CYS A 35 10.14 -1.62 27.70
N SER A 36 10.71 -0.61 27.04
CA SER A 36 10.00 0.09 25.96
C SER A 36 9.98 -0.69 24.63
N SER A 37 10.90 -1.64 24.44
CA SER A 37 10.87 -2.59 23.33
C SER A 37 11.54 -3.90 23.70
N ARG A 38 11.26 -4.97 22.94
CA ARG A 38 11.89 -6.28 23.16
C ARG A 38 13.38 -6.24 22.85
N GLU A 39 13.79 -5.44 21.87
CA GLU A 39 15.20 -5.25 21.48
C GLU A 39 15.98 -4.59 22.62
N ILE A 40 15.44 -3.57 23.27
CA ILE A 40 16.08 -2.92 24.41
C ILE A 40 16.09 -3.87 25.61
N ALA A 41 15.00 -4.59 25.86
CA ALA A 41 14.96 -5.57 26.94
C ALA A 41 16.03 -6.67 26.78
N VAL A 42 16.26 -7.15 25.54
CA VAL A 42 17.32 -8.13 25.24
C VAL A 42 18.71 -7.51 25.35
N ALA A 43 18.90 -6.31 24.80
CA ALA A 43 20.17 -5.59 24.88
C ALA A 43 20.59 -5.30 26.34
N CYS A 44 19.61 -5.11 27.23
CA CYS A 44 19.81 -4.77 28.63
C CYS A 44 19.57 -5.93 29.60
N GLN A 45 19.39 -7.16 29.09
CA GLN A 45 19.14 -8.37 29.89
C GLN A 45 17.98 -8.22 30.89
N ALA A 46 16.97 -7.44 30.52
CA ALA A 46 15.82 -7.10 31.33
C ALA A 46 14.57 -7.90 30.94
N GLU A 47 14.68 -8.92 30.08
CA GLU A 47 13.53 -9.64 29.52
C GLU A 47 12.66 -10.29 30.60
N SER A 48 13.27 -10.87 31.63
CA SER A 48 12.56 -11.47 32.77
C SER A 48 11.76 -10.44 33.58
N HIS A 49 12.29 -9.22 33.68
CA HIS A 49 11.64 -8.11 34.36
C HIS A 49 10.54 -7.47 33.50
N CYS A 50 10.71 -7.45 32.18
CA CYS A 50 9.74 -6.91 31.23
C CYS A 50 8.67 -7.94 30.82
N ALA A 51 8.86 -9.24 31.08
CA ALA A 51 7.91 -10.30 30.71
C ALA A 51 6.52 -10.13 31.36
N ASN A 52 6.43 -9.49 32.52
CA ASN A 52 5.18 -9.18 33.21
C ASN A 52 4.61 -7.79 32.86
N LEU A 53 5.36 -6.98 32.11
CA LEU A 53 4.89 -5.73 31.55
C LEU A 53 4.39 -6.04 30.15
N SER A 54 3.14 -6.51 30.04
CA SER A 54 2.42 -6.38 28.79
C SER A 54 2.29 -4.88 28.52
N SER A 55 3.26 -4.30 27.82
CA SER A 55 3.12 -2.97 27.24
C SER A 55 1.82 -3.01 26.45
N PRO A 56 0.88 -2.07 26.71
CA PRO A 56 -0.28 -1.94 25.84
C PRO A 56 0.23 -1.89 24.41
N ALA A 57 -0.37 -2.69 23.51
CA ALA A 57 -0.03 -2.58 22.10
C ALA A 57 -0.17 -1.10 21.72
N ALA A 58 0.92 -0.50 21.24
CA ALA A 58 0.88 0.87 20.78
C ALA A 58 -0.18 0.98 19.67
N PRO A 59 -0.92 2.09 19.57
CA PRO A 59 -1.81 2.29 18.45
C PRO A 59 -1.02 2.24 17.12
N PRO A 60 -1.64 1.77 16.03
CA PRO A 60 -1.02 1.80 14.71
C PRO A 60 -0.64 3.24 14.35
N VAL A 61 0.41 3.39 13.55
CA VAL A 61 0.70 4.67 12.91
C VAL A 61 -0.37 4.91 11.85
N GLU A 62 -1.06 6.04 11.92
CA GLU A 62 -2.05 6.43 10.91
C GLU A 62 -1.33 7.18 9.78
N LEU A 63 -1.40 6.69 8.55
CA LEU A 63 -0.84 7.34 7.36
C LEU A 63 -1.95 7.63 6.36
N THR A 64 -2.12 8.89 5.98
CA THR A 64 -3.01 9.28 4.88
C THR A 64 -2.18 9.77 3.70
N LEU A 65 -2.41 9.18 2.52
CA LEU A 65 -1.79 9.58 1.26
C LEU A 65 -2.80 10.30 0.37
N PHE A 66 -2.56 11.58 0.09
CA PHE A 66 -3.27 12.34 -0.92
C PHE A 66 -2.45 12.36 -2.22
N TYR A 67 -3.04 11.89 -3.32
CA TYR A 67 -2.30 11.63 -4.55
C TYR A 67 -3.19 11.71 -5.81
N GLU A 68 -2.55 11.61 -6.99
CA GLU A 68 -3.20 11.58 -8.30
C GLU A 68 -2.71 10.36 -9.10
N SER A 69 -3.65 9.67 -9.76
CA SER A 69 -3.40 8.43 -10.50
C SER A 69 -2.40 8.54 -11.67
N LEU A 70 -2.19 9.74 -12.24
CA LEU A 70 -1.22 9.94 -13.33
C LEU A 70 0.02 10.74 -12.91
N CYS A 71 0.11 11.19 -11.66
CA CYS A 71 1.30 11.88 -11.17
C CYS A 71 2.48 10.91 -11.01
N PRO A 72 3.63 11.13 -11.69
CA PRO A 72 4.76 10.21 -11.64
C PRO A 72 5.34 9.99 -10.22
N ALA A 73 5.41 11.05 -9.40
CA ALA A 73 5.91 10.96 -8.04
C ALA A 73 4.92 10.22 -7.11
N CYS A 74 3.62 10.42 -7.32
CA CYS A 74 2.57 9.70 -6.58
C CYS A 74 2.68 8.20 -6.80
N ARG A 75 2.74 7.80 -8.07
CA ARG A 75 2.88 6.40 -8.49
C ARG A 75 4.14 5.76 -7.94
N TRP A 76 5.28 6.47 -8.01
CA TRP A 76 6.53 5.96 -7.47
C TRP A 76 6.45 5.76 -5.95
N PHE A 77 5.92 6.75 -5.21
CA PHE A 77 5.78 6.65 -3.77
C PHE A 77 4.83 5.50 -3.38
N LEU A 78 3.65 5.41 -3.99
CA LEU A 78 2.67 4.37 -3.70
C LEU A 78 3.25 2.98 -3.96
N VAL A 79 3.85 2.77 -5.13
CA VAL A 79 4.32 1.45 -5.58
C VAL A 79 5.62 1.03 -4.87
N GLN A 80 6.60 1.94 -4.76
CA GLN A 80 7.94 1.59 -4.30
C GLN A 80 8.14 1.79 -2.80
N GLN A 81 7.47 2.77 -2.21
CA GLN A 81 7.61 3.09 -0.79
C GLN A 81 6.44 2.50 0.00
N LEU A 82 5.24 3.05 -0.17
CA LEU A 82 4.11 2.74 0.71
C LEU A 82 3.68 1.27 0.67
N PHE A 83 3.53 0.71 -0.54
CA PHE A 83 3.15 -0.70 -0.69
C PHE A 83 4.22 -1.64 -0.13
N THR A 84 5.50 -1.34 -0.36
CA THR A 84 6.63 -2.12 0.21
C THR A 84 6.62 -2.05 1.74
N THR A 85 6.43 -0.87 2.32
CA THR A 85 6.32 -0.70 3.77
C THR A 85 5.16 -1.49 4.35
N TRP A 86 3.99 -1.45 3.71
CA TRP A 86 2.81 -2.22 4.13
C TRP A 86 3.05 -3.73 4.10
N LEU A 87 3.83 -4.25 3.16
CA LEU A 87 4.21 -5.67 3.11
C LEU A 87 5.23 -6.08 4.18
N LEU A 88 6.13 -5.16 4.57
CA LEU A 88 7.24 -5.47 5.47
C LEU A 88 6.88 -5.29 6.96
N LEU A 89 5.93 -4.41 7.27
CA LEU A 89 5.51 -4.16 8.64
C LEU A 89 4.47 -5.18 9.13
N PRO A 90 4.40 -5.43 10.45
CA PRO A 90 3.27 -6.15 11.04
C PRO A 90 1.94 -5.47 10.69
N ALA A 91 0.88 -6.27 10.51
CA ALA A 91 -0.43 -5.77 10.08
C ALA A 91 -1.03 -4.74 11.06
N GLU A 92 -0.61 -4.77 12.32
CA GLU A 92 -1.06 -3.89 13.40
C GLU A 92 -0.24 -2.60 13.51
N ALA A 93 0.84 -2.45 12.73
CA ALA A 93 1.76 -1.32 12.87
C ALA A 93 1.32 -0.08 12.08
N LEU A 94 0.58 -0.24 10.98
CA LEU A 94 0.28 0.83 10.05
C LEU A 94 -1.18 0.77 9.56
N SER A 95 -1.91 1.85 9.79
CA SER A 95 -3.26 2.10 9.25
C SER A 95 -3.13 3.08 8.09
N ILE A 96 -3.51 2.67 6.87
CA ILE A 96 -3.33 3.48 5.66
C ILE A 96 -4.69 3.95 5.14
N THR A 97 -4.79 5.26 4.89
CA THR A 97 -5.88 5.88 4.15
C THR A 97 -5.37 6.42 2.82
N LEU A 98 -6.09 6.16 1.73
CA LEU A 98 -5.78 6.66 0.39
C LEU A 98 -6.81 7.70 -0.02
N VAL A 99 -6.38 8.82 -0.60
CA VAL A 99 -7.25 9.89 -1.08
C VAL A 99 -6.83 10.27 -2.51
N PRO A 100 -7.33 9.54 -3.53
CA PRO A 100 -7.10 9.88 -4.93
C PRO A 100 -7.91 11.12 -5.31
N TYR A 101 -7.22 12.26 -5.41
CA TYR A 101 -7.77 13.54 -5.83
C TYR A 101 -6.62 14.52 -6.16
N GLY A 102 -5.72 14.72 -5.18
CA GLY A 102 -4.51 15.54 -5.30
C GLY A 102 -4.78 16.98 -5.69
N ASN A 103 -4.21 17.45 -6.79
CA ASN A 103 -4.37 18.81 -7.27
C ASN A 103 -5.54 18.98 -8.26
N ALA A 104 -6.49 18.04 -8.28
CA ALA A 104 -7.71 18.23 -9.05
C ALA A 104 -8.49 19.45 -8.53
N GLU A 105 -9.23 20.09 -9.42
CA GLU A 105 -10.18 21.15 -9.11
C GLU A 105 -11.60 20.64 -9.37
N GLU A 106 -12.56 21.14 -8.61
CA GLU A 106 -13.98 20.80 -8.80
C GLU A 106 -14.84 22.03 -9.04
N ARG A 107 -15.91 21.85 -9.80
CA ARG A 107 -16.93 22.86 -10.05
C ARG A 107 -18.32 22.23 -9.97
N ASN A 108 -19.27 22.96 -9.39
CA ASN A 108 -20.67 22.57 -9.43
C ASN A 108 -21.35 23.19 -10.65
N VAL A 109 -21.77 22.35 -11.59
CA VAL A 109 -22.49 22.76 -12.79
C VAL A 109 -23.89 22.16 -12.75
N SER A 110 -24.89 23.02 -12.53
CA SER A 110 -26.31 22.62 -12.50
C SER A 110 -26.61 21.49 -11.50
N GLY A 111 -26.00 21.53 -10.32
CA GLY A 111 -26.18 20.53 -9.26
C GLY A 111 -25.33 19.27 -9.43
N LYS A 112 -24.45 19.21 -10.43
CA LYS A 112 -23.52 18.10 -10.64
C LYS A 112 -22.07 18.55 -10.51
N TRP A 113 -21.28 17.79 -9.75
CA TRP A 113 -19.84 18.00 -9.62
C TRP A 113 -19.12 17.56 -10.89
N GLN A 114 -18.24 18.43 -11.38
CA GLN A 114 -17.32 18.14 -12.48
C GLN A 114 -15.90 18.39 -11.99
N PHE A 115 -14.97 17.54 -12.43
CA PHE A 115 -13.58 17.55 -11.99
C PHE A 115 -12.66 17.93 -13.15
N GLN A 116 -11.63 18.70 -12.84
CA GLN A 116 -10.54 19.05 -13.75
C GLN A 116 -9.22 18.62 -13.12
N CYS A 117 -8.44 17.84 -13.84
CA CYS A 117 -7.18 17.28 -13.35
C CYS A 117 -6.00 17.77 -14.19
N GLN A 118 -4.79 17.77 -13.62
CA GLN A 118 -3.59 18.36 -14.23
C GLN A 118 -3.10 17.54 -15.43
N HIS A 119 -3.23 16.21 -15.33
CA HIS A 119 -2.83 15.29 -16.40
C HIS A 119 -4.02 14.91 -17.32
N GLY A 120 -5.05 15.75 -17.35
CA GLY A 120 -6.19 15.63 -18.25
C GLY A 120 -7.28 14.66 -17.78
N PRO A 121 -8.25 14.32 -18.66
CA PRO A 121 -9.43 13.55 -18.28
C PRO A 121 -9.12 12.10 -17.89
N GLU A 122 -8.00 11.52 -18.35
CA GLU A 122 -7.61 10.17 -17.95
C GLU A 122 -7.18 10.09 -16.48
N GLU A 123 -6.61 11.15 -15.92
CA GLU A 123 -6.32 11.23 -14.49
C GLU A 123 -7.59 11.34 -13.65
N CYS A 124 -8.52 12.20 -14.05
CA CYS A 124 -9.81 12.29 -13.36
C CYS A 124 -10.53 10.94 -13.38
N LEU A 125 -10.46 10.24 -14.52
CA LEU A 125 -11.03 8.90 -14.64
C LEU A 125 -10.29 7.89 -13.75
N GLY A 126 -8.95 7.93 -13.70
CA GLY A 126 -8.16 7.07 -12.83
C GLY A 126 -8.48 7.28 -11.35
N ASN A 127 -8.51 8.54 -10.90
CA ASN A 127 -8.89 8.90 -9.53
C ASN A 127 -10.30 8.39 -9.19
N MET A 128 -11.25 8.51 -10.13
CA MET A 128 -12.62 8.02 -9.97
C MET A 128 -12.68 6.48 -9.89
N ILE A 129 -11.92 5.78 -10.73
CA ILE A 129 -11.82 4.31 -10.71
C ILE A 129 -11.30 3.84 -9.35
N GLU A 130 -10.22 4.43 -8.84
CA GLU A 130 -9.64 4.06 -7.55
C GLU A 130 -10.59 4.36 -6.39
N THR A 131 -11.25 5.52 -6.43
CA THR A 131 -12.28 5.91 -5.45
C THR A 131 -13.44 4.90 -5.43
N CYS A 132 -13.98 4.53 -6.59
CA CYS A 132 -15.07 3.57 -6.71
C CYS A 132 -14.64 2.14 -6.36
N LEU A 133 -13.42 1.74 -6.70
CA LEU A 133 -12.83 0.47 -6.31
C LEU A 133 -12.80 0.36 -4.77
N MET A 134 -12.31 1.40 -4.08
CA MET A 134 -12.29 1.43 -2.62
C MET A 134 -13.71 1.33 -2.04
N HIS A 135 -14.67 2.03 -2.63
CA HIS A 135 -16.07 2.01 -2.21
C HIS A 135 -16.72 0.62 -2.34
N GLU A 136 -16.54 -0.03 -3.49
CA GLU A 136 -17.14 -1.35 -3.75
C GLU A 136 -16.43 -2.45 -2.97
N ALA A 137 -15.10 -2.39 -2.86
CA ALA A 137 -14.30 -3.39 -2.16
C ALA A 137 -14.48 -3.33 -0.64
N LYS A 138 -14.56 -2.12 -0.07
CA LYS A 138 -14.64 -1.79 1.38
C LYS A 138 -13.48 -2.26 2.24
N ASN A 139 -12.82 -3.34 1.84
CA ASN A 139 -11.72 -3.98 2.55
C ASN A 139 -10.38 -3.49 1.98
N PHE A 140 -9.56 -2.88 2.83
CA PHE A 140 -8.23 -2.37 2.49
C PHE A 140 -7.34 -3.43 1.85
N SER A 141 -7.27 -4.63 2.44
CA SER A 141 -6.46 -5.74 1.93
C SER A 141 -6.93 -6.25 0.55
N ALA A 142 -8.16 -5.94 0.14
CA ALA A 142 -8.67 -6.28 -1.17
C ALA A 142 -8.37 -5.20 -2.22
N TYR A 143 -8.59 -3.92 -1.91
CA TYR A 143 -8.39 -2.85 -2.89
C TYR A 143 -6.94 -2.38 -3.01
N PHE A 144 -6.15 -2.41 -1.94
CA PHE A 144 -4.81 -1.82 -1.98
C PHE A 144 -3.86 -2.54 -2.96
N PRO A 145 -3.84 -3.89 -3.02
CA PRO A 145 -3.09 -4.60 -4.06
C PRO A 145 -3.59 -4.33 -5.48
N VAL A 146 -4.89 -4.10 -5.66
CA VAL A 146 -5.46 -3.70 -6.97
C VAL A 146 -4.96 -2.31 -7.35
N ILE A 147 -4.99 -1.32 -6.45
CA ILE A 147 -4.48 0.04 -6.67
C ILE A 147 -2.98 -0.01 -6.97
N PHE A 148 -2.18 -0.76 -6.21
CA PHE A 148 -0.76 -0.99 -6.50
C PHE A 148 -0.54 -1.47 -7.95
N CYS A 149 -1.36 -2.42 -8.41
CA CYS A 149 -1.28 -2.94 -9.77
C CYS A 149 -1.63 -1.90 -10.83
N LEU A 150 -2.70 -1.13 -10.60
CA LEU A 150 -3.14 -0.02 -11.48
C LEU A 150 -2.03 1.02 -11.62
N GLU A 151 -1.50 1.48 -10.49
CA GLU A 151 -0.46 2.51 -10.41
C GLU A 151 0.90 2.03 -10.94
N SER A 152 1.13 0.72 -10.99
CA SER A 152 2.30 0.09 -11.61
C SER A 152 2.19 -0.02 -13.13
N GLY A 153 0.97 -0.08 -13.68
CA GLY A 153 0.70 -0.33 -15.09
C GLY A 153 1.05 0.83 -16.03
N SER A 154 1.12 0.61 -17.34
CA SER A 154 1.32 1.72 -18.30
C SER A 154 0.11 2.66 -18.41
N SER A 155 -1.05 2.26 -17.90
CA SER A 155 -2.28 3.05 -17.84
C SER A 155 -3.20 2.55 -16.73
N VAL A 156 -3.77 3.48 -15.97
CA VAL A 156 -4.81 3.22 -14.94
C VAL A 156 -6.20 3.04 -15.59
N THR A 157 -6.37 3.45 -16.85
CA THR A 157 -7.67 3.60 -17.51
C THR A 157 -7.94 2.61 -18.66
N LYS A 158 -6.90 1.96 -19.23
CA LYS A 158 -7.05 1.11 -20.42
C LYS A 158 -7.60 -0.30 -20.11
N ASN A 159 -8.71 -0.67 -20.75
CA ASN A 159 -9.46 -1.96 -20.68
C ASN A 159 -10.41 -2.15 -19.49
N LEU A 160 -10.98 -1.07 -18.96
CA LEU A 160 -12.36 -1.12 -18.47
C LEU A 160 -13.26 -0.66 -19.63
N ASP A 161 -13.53 -1.55 -20.59
CA ASP A 161 -14.29 -1.22 -21.81
C ASP A 161 -15.70 -0.67 -21.51
N ALA A 162 -16.19 -0.86 -20.28
CA ALA A 162 -17.45 -0.33 -19.79
C ALA A 162 -17.39 1.12 -19.28
N VAL A 163 -16.21 1.72 -19.09
CA VAL A 163 -16.05 2.98 -18.32
C VAL A 163 -15.72 4.19 -19.20
N ARG A 164 -15.32 4.00 -20.46
CA ARG A 164 -15.03 5.11 -21.36
C ARG A 164 -16.33 5.60 -22.02
N PRO A 165 -16.69 6.91 -21.93
CA PRO A 165 -17.71 7.45 -22.83
C PRO A 165 -17.24 7.29 -24.29
N PRO A 166 -18.14 7.08 -25.26
CA PRO A 166 -17.76 6.93 -26.66
C PRO A 166 -17.01 8.19 -27.13
N SER A 167 -15.73 8.04 -27.48
CA SER A 167 -14.97 9.12 -28.08
C SER A 167 -15.45 9.36 -29.52
N PRO A 168 -15.66 10.61 -29.98
CA PRO A 168 -16.09 10.88 -31.36
C PRO A 168 -15.04 10.61 -32.44
N SER A 169 -13.86 10.05 -32.14
CA SER A 169 -12.72 10.12 -33.06
C SER A 169 -11.68 9.00 -32.94
N GLN A 170 -12.09 7.73 -32.81
CA GLN A 170 -11.13 6.62 -32.98
C GLN A 170 -11.74 5.53 -33.85
N GLY A 171 -11.21 5.42 -35.07
CA GLY A 171 -11.52 4.34 -35.98
C GLY A 171 -11.07 2.98 -35.42
N ASP A 172 -11.72 1.93 -35.90
CA ASP A 172 -11.51 0.55 -35.47
C ASP A 172 -10.03 0.15 -35.55
N VAL A 173 -9.43 -0.16 -34.39
CA VAL A 173 -8.10 -0.79 -34.34
C VAL A 173 -8.27 -2.29 -34.57
N SER A 174 -7.82 -2.76 -35.73
CA SER A 174 -7.82 -4.19 -36.09
C SER A 174 -6.94 -5.00 -35.13
N LEU A 175 -7.51 -6.04 -34.53
CA LEU A 175 -6.87 -6.98 -33.58
C LEU A 175 -5.70 -7.80 -34.16
N THR A 176 -5.35 -7.60 -35.44
CA THR A 176 -4.28 -8.32 -36.14
C THR A 176 -2.90 -7.65 -36.05
N SER A 177 -2.74 -6.54 -35.33
CA SER A 177 -1.45 -5.82 -35.23
C SER A 177 -1.05 -5.48 -33.79
N LEU A 178 -0.99 -6.48 -32.90
CA LEU A 178 -0.29 -6.34 -31.62
C LEU A 178 1.08 -7.02 -31.72
N ARG A 179 2.15 -6.22 -31.83
CA ARG A 179 3.52 -6.68 -31.56
C ARG A 179 3.74 -6.77 -30.05
N ALA A 180 4.55 -7.73 -29.62
CA ALA A 180 4.97 -7.83 -28.23
C ALA A 180 5.74 -6.56 -27.79
N PRO A 181 5.57 -6.07 -26.54
CA PRO A 181 6.32 -4.93 -26.04
C PRO A 181 7.80 -5.26 -25.81
N GLU A 182 8.67 -4.27 -26.05
CA GLU A 182 10.10 -4.28 -25.73
C GLU A 182 10.36 -4.53 -24.22
N PRO A 183 11.49 -5.16 -23.84
CA PRO A 183 11.80 -5.60 -22.47
C PRO A 183 12.04 -4.46 -21.45
N SER A 184 11.96 -3.19 -21.86
CA SER A 184 12.09 -2.01 -20.99
C SER A 184 10.74 -1.36 -20.60
N SER A 185 9.62 -1.93 -21.05
CA SER A 185 8.29 -1.36 -20.83
C SER A 185 7.65 -1.87 -19.53
N ARG A 186 7.07 -0.95 -18.73
CA ARG A 186 6.31 -1.27 -17.50
C ARG A 186 5.31 -2.39 -17.76
N PRO A 187 5.08 -3.32 -16.82
CA PRO A 187 4.09 -4.38 -17.01
C PRO A 187 2.75 -3.79 -17.46
N CYS A 188 2.26 -4.21 -18.63
CA CYS A 188 0.96 -3.79 -19.15
C CYS A 188 -0.14 -4.57 -18.41
N PHE A 189 -0.37 -4.26 -17.14
CA PHE A 189 -1.58 -4.70 -16.46
C PHE A 189 -2.71 -3.73 -16.78
N SER A 190 -3.79 -4.27 -17.33
CA SER A 190 -5.06 -3.56 -17.42
C SER A 190 -5.80 -3.59 -16.08
N PRO A 191 -6.74 -2.66 -15.82
CA PRO A 191 -7.60 -2.71 -14.64
C PRO A 191 -8.33 -4.03 -14.48
N ARG A 192 -8.77 -4.64 -15.60
CA ARG A 192 -9.38 -5.96 -15.61
C ARG A 192 -8.42 -7.04 -15.11
N GLN A 193 -7.17 -7.03 -15.53
CA GLN A 193 -6.16 -8.00 -15.06
C GLN A 193 -5.83 -7.76 -13.58
N CYS A 194 -5.71 -6.51 -13.15
CA CYS A 194 -5.47 -6.18 -11.73
C CYS A 194 -6.60 -6.71 -10.84
N LEU A 195 -7.86 -6.47 -11.23
CA LEU A 195 -9.03 -7.02 -10.53
C LEU A 195 -9.01 -8.55 -10.53
N GLN A 196 -8.75 -9.19 -11.67
CA GLN A 196 -8.75 -10.65 -11.78
C GLN A 196 -7.69 -11.32 -10.89
N VAL A 197 -6.53 -10.68 -10.73
CA VAL A 197 -5.42 -11.23 -9.94
C VAL A 197 -5.61 -10.99 -8.44
N TYR A 198 -5.97 -9.77 -8.06
CA TYR A 198 -5.95 -9.36 -6.65
C TYR A 198 -7.33 -9.37 -5.98
N ALA A 199 -8.41 -9.30 -6.76
CA ALA A 199 -9.77 -9.26 -6.22
C ALA A 199 -10.81 -9.87 -7.19
N PRO A 200 -10.67 -11.15 -7.60
CA PRO A 200 -11.55 -11.79 -8.59
C PRO A 200 -13.02 -11.86 -8.16
N GLN A 201 -13.31 -11.71 -6.88
CA GLN A 201 -14.65 -11.65 -6.30
C GLN A 201 -15.35 -10.31 -6.50
N LEU A 202 -14.62 -9.25 -6.86
CA LEU A 202 -15.22 -7.94 -7.08
C LEU A 202 -15.85 -7.86 -8.47
N ASP A 203 -17.08 -7.40 -8.50
CA ASP A 203 -17.83 -7.19 -9.74
C ASP A 203 -17.38 -5.87 -10.40
N GLY A 204 -16.59 -5.99 -11.46
CA GLY A 204 -16.14 -4.84 -12.26
C GLY A 204 -17.30 -4.02 -12.84
N GLY A 205 -18.49 -4.62 -13.03
CA GLY A 205 -19.70 -3.92 -13.45
C GLY A 205 -20.21 -2.93 -12.40
N ARG A 206 -20.10 -3.26 -11.11
CA ARG A 206 -20.45 -2.32 -10.02
C ARG A 206 -19.49 -1.16 -9.93
N ILE A 207 -18.18 -1.43 -10.06
CA ILE A 207 -17.16 -0.40 -10.11
C ILE A 207 -17.44 0.54 -11.30
N ALA A 208 -17.72 -0.02 -12.48
CA ALA A 208 -18.04 0.77 -13.67
C ALA A 208 -19.32 1.61 -13.50
N ALA A 209 -20.35 1.06 -12.87
CA ALA A 209 -21.58 1.79 -12.55
C ALA A 209 -21.35 2.92 -11.55
N CYS A 210 -20.50 2.70 -10.53
CA CYS A 210 -20.09 3.76 -9.61
C CYS A 210 -19.37 4.89 -10.34
N VAL A 211 -18.40 4.56 -11.22
CA VAL A 211 -17.59 5.56 -11.95
C VAL A 211 -18.45 6.44 -12.86
N GLN A 212 -19.49 5.86 -13.48
CA GLN A 212 -20.40 6.59 -14.38
C GLN A 212 -21.56 7.26 -13.66
N GLY A 213 -21.80 6.91 -12.40
CA GLY A 213 -22.96 7.33 -11.64
C GLY A 213 -22.70 8.53 -10.73
N ASP A 214 -23.78 9.08 -10.18
CA ASP A 214 -23.70 10.17 -9.20
C ASP A 214 -22.98 9.75 -7.91
N ALA A 215 -22.92 8.43 -7.61
CA ALA A 215 -22.17 7.87 -6.50
C ALA A 215 -20.66 8.15 -6.61
N GLY A 216 -20.06 7.91 -7.78
CA GLY A 216 -18.65 8.23 -8.03
C GLY A 216 -18.39 9.72 -7.87
N ALA A 217 -19.23 10.57 -8.47
CA ALA A 217 -19.11 12.02 -8.34
C ALA A 217 -19.18 12.49 -6.87
N ALA A 218 -20.08 11.92 -6.07
CA ALA A 218 -20.18 12.24 -4.64
C ALA A 218 -18.95 11.78 -3.85
N LEU A 219 -18.38 10.61 -4.17
CA LEU A 219 -17.17 10.11 -3.52
C LEU A 219 -15.93 10.93 -3.90
N MET A 220 -15.79 11.29 -5.18
CA MET A 220 -14.71 12.14 -5.65
C MET A 220 -14.80 13.56 -5.06
N HIS A 221 -16.02 14.09 -4.91
CA HIS A 221 -16.26 15.34 -4.16
C HIS A 221 -15.88 15.22 -2.69
N ARG A 222 -16.17 14.09 -2.02
CA ARG A 222 -15.69 13.85 -0.65
C ARG A 222 -14.15 13.86 -0.60
N ASN A 223 -13.46 13.27 -1.57
CA ASN A 223 -11.99 13.35 -1.62
C ASN A 223 -11.49 14.79 -1.81
N ALA A 224 -12.21 15.60 -2.60
CA ALA A 224 -11.95 17.03 -2.74
C ALA A 224 -12.02 17.75 -1.39
N GLN A 225 -13.12 17.52 -0.65
CA GLN A 225 -13.33 18.11 0.69
C GLN A 225 -12.23 17.69 1.68
N LEU A 226 -11.85 16.41 1.69
CA LEU A 226 -10.76 15.92 2.53
C LEU A 226 -9.43 16.61 2.18
N THR A 227 -9.13 16.77 0.89
CA THR A 227 -7.89 17.39 0.43
C THR A 227 -7.87 18.89 0.75
N GLN A 228 -8.99 19.59 0.54
CA GLN A 228 -9.14 21.02 0.84
C GLN A 228 -9.12 21.33 2.34
N ALA A 229 -9.46 20.34 3.19
CA ALA A 229 -9.44 20.49 4.64
C ALA A 229 -8.05 20.31 5.27
N LEU A 230 -7.01 20.01 4.48
CA LEU A 230 -5.63 19.92 4.96
C LEU A 230 -5.17 21.25 5.57
N ASP A 231 -4.59 21.18 6.77
CA ASP A 231 -3.99 22.30 7.49
C ASP A 231 -2.57 21.93 7.97
N PRO A 232 -1.51 22.52 7.38
CA PRO A 232 -1.55 23.46 6.27
C PRO A 232 -2.03 22.78 4.96
N PRO A 233 -2.55 23.57 3.99
CA PRO A 233 -2.87 23.05 2.67
C PRO A 233 -1.66 22.37 2.02
N HIS A 234 -1.89 21.29 1.27
CA HIS A 234 -0.81 20.62 0.56
C HIS A 234 -0.16 21.56 -0.48
N GLN A 235 1.16 21.44 -0.63
CA GLN A 235 1.92 22.26 -1.58
C GLN A 235 2.34 21.50 -2.84
N TYR A 236 2.20 20.17 -2.81
CA TYR A 236 2.55 19.24 -3.88
C TYR A 236 1.85 17.90 -3.61
N VAL A 237 1.90 17.00 -4.58
CA VAL A 237 1.53 15.59 -4.41
C VAL A 237 2.71 14.70 -4.83
N PRO A 238 2.90 13.52 -4.22
CA PRO A 238 2.12 12.94 -3.13
C PRO A 238 2.25 13.74 -1.83
N TRP A 239 1.15 13.90 -1.10
CA TRP A 239 1.14 14.54 0.22
C TRP A 239 0.83 13.48 1.28
N VAL A 240 1.73 13.35 2.26
CA VAL A 240 1.67 12.29 3.28
C VAL A 240 1.44 12.93 4.63
N VAL A 241 0.39 12.48 5.31
CA VAL A 241 0.04 12.90 6.67
C VAL A 241 0.25 11.71 7.60
N ILE A 242 0.93 11.92 8.74
CA ILE A 242 1.21 10.88 9.73
C ILE A 242 0.60 11.32 11.07
N ASN A 243 -0.30 10.50 11.63
CA ASN A 243 -0.98 10.71 12.92
C ASN A 243 -1.84 11.98 13.04
N GLY A 244 -2.49 12.39 11.94
CA GLY A 244 -3.45 13.50 11.92
C GLY A 244 -2.87 14.78 11.33
#